data_AF-A0A0K8QP10-F1
#
_entry.id   AF-A0A0K8QP10-F1
#
_cell.length_a   1.000
_cell.length_b   1.000
_cell.length_c   1.000
_cell.angle_alpha   90.00
_cell.angle_beta   90.00
_cell.angle_gamma   90.00
#
_symmetry.space_group_name_H-M   'P 1'
#
loop_
_entity.id
_entity.type
_entity.pdbx_description
1 polymer ?
#
loop_
_entity_poly.entity_id
_entity_poly.type
_entity_poly.pdbx_seq_one_letter_code
_entity_poly.pdbx_strand_id
1 'polypeptide(L)'
;MLVVGMHEGMGMSGRRAFEVLGFCVLFGAVFYTWARLAPAASLPSYVRDPAYFALAAALAAAAGFGVLRLLRVRRASFERLWLALFLAAMPVIYLWAALLAGDRDAVAIELAGLVIFGGLALLGYFRESFLILGLGIAAHGVAWDAWHHHRAGFIEPWYPQACLLIDLAFGLLVAIQHVGLPDRAAAAR
;
A
#
# COMPACT_ATOMS: atom_id res chain seq x y z
N MET A 1 17.12 -11.61 -21.72
CA MET A 1 17.64 -12.86 -21.11
C MET A 1 19.01 -12.56 -20.49
N LEU A 2 19.10 -11.66 -19.49
CA LEU A 2 20.37 -11.16 -18.95
C LEU A 2 20.28 -10.70 -17.47
N VAL A 3 19.32 -11.21 -16.69
CA VAL A 3 19.17 -10.92 -15.25
C VAL A 3 18.90 -12.21 -14.47
N VAL A 4 19.68 -13.26 -14.74
CA VAL A 4 19.56 -14.54 -14.00
C VAL A 4 20.82 -14.85 -13.15
N GLY A 5 21.91 -14.09 -13.34
CA GLY A 5 23.22 -14.42 -12.74
C GLY A 5 23.54 -13.83 -11.35
N MET A 6 22.72 -12.96 -10.76
CA MET A 6 23.06 -12.30 -9.48
C MET A 6 22.48 -12.98 -8.23
N HIS A 7 21.71 -14.07 -8.36
CA HIS A 7 20.91 -14.60 -7.24
C HIS A 7 21.59 -15.69 -6.39
N GLU A 8 22.70 -16.28 -6.81
CA GLU A 8 23.28 -17.43 -6.08
C GLU A 8 24.15 -17.06 -4.85
N GLY A 9 24.49 -15.77 -4.66
CA GLY A 9 25.41 -15.35 -3.59
C GLY A 9 24.77 -14.78 -2.31
N MET A 10 23.48 -14.43 -2.30
CA MET A 10 22.87 -13.82 -1.11
C MET A 10 22.42 -14.86 -0.10
N GLY A 11 23.31 -15.14 0.87
CA GLY A 11 22.99 -15.94 2.06
C GLY A 11 21.77 -15.38 2.82
N MET A 12 21.18 -16.21 3.68
CA MET A 12 19.96 -15.86 4.45
C MET A 12 20.05 -14.53 5.22
N SER A 13 21.27 -14.11 5.60
CA SER A 13 21.54 -12.83 6.25
C SER A 13 21.19 -11.63 5.36
N GLY A 14 21.56 -11.67 4.08
CA GLY A 14 21.29 -10.57 3.14
C GLY A 14 19.79 -10.34 2.94
N ARG A 15 19.00 -11.40 2.81
CA ARG A 15 17.54 -11.30 2.61
C ARG A 15 16.84 -10.63 3.80
N ARG A 16 17.23 -11.00 5.02
CA ARG A 16 16.70 -10.36 6.24
C ARG A 16 17.06 -8.88 6.30
N ALA A 17 18.27 -8.51 5.87
CA ALA A 17 18.70 -7.12 5.83
C ALA A 17 17.84 -6.28 4.85
N PHE A 18 17.59 -6.77 3.64
CA PHE A 18 16.73 -6.06 2.66
C PHE A 18 15.29 -5.94 3.14
N GLU A 19 14.77 -6.97 3.79
CA GLU A 19 13.43 -6.92 4.37
C GLU A 19 13.32 -5.89 5.50
N VAL A 20 14.29 -5.88 6.43
CA VAL A 20 14.36 -4.87 7.49
C VAL A 20 14.45 -3.47 6.87
N LEU A 21 15.28 -3.29 5.85
CA LEU A 21 15.37 -2.03 5.12
C LEU A 21 14.02 -1.61 4.52
N GLY A 22 13.30 -2.54 3.88
CA GLY A 22 11.96 -2.27 3.33
C GLY A 22 10.97 -1.81 4.39
N PHE A 23 10.96 -2.44 5.57
CA PHE A 23 10.15 -1.98 6.70
C PHE A 23 10.60 -0.62 7.23
N CYS A 24 11.91 -0.37 7.34
CA CYS A 24 12.42 0.94 7.74
C CYS A 24 11.99 2.04 6.77
N VAL A 25 12.00 1.77 5.46
CA VAL A 25 11.51 2.72 4.44
C VAL A 25 10.00 2.96 4.61
N LEU A 26 9.19 1.90 4.80
CA LEU A 26 7.75 2.03 5.01
C LEU A 26 7.40 2.82 6.27
N PHE A 27 7.94 2.44 7.43
CA PHE A 27 7.69 3.19 8.67
C PHE A 27 8.29 4.59 8.64
N GLY A 28 9.42 4.77 7.96
CA GLY A 28 10.01 6.08 7.70
C GLY A 28 9.08 6.98 6.87
N ALA A 29 8.43 6.45 5.83
CA ALA A 29 7.46 7.19 5.01
C ALA A 29 6.20 7.58 5.81
N VAL A 30 5.67 6.66 6.62
CA VAL A 30 4.53 6.94 7.52
C VAL A 30 4.91 8.00 8.57
N PHE A 31 6.08 7.87 9.20
CA PHE A 31 6.57 8.84 10.18
C PHE A 31 6.82 10.21 9.53
N TYR A 32 7.46 10.26 8.37
CA TYR A 32 7.70 11.50 7.63
C TYR A 32 6.39 12.20 7.27
N THR A 33 5.39 11.44 6.81
CA THR A 33 4.05 11.96 6.56
C THR A 33 3.47 12.61 7.81
N TRP A 34 3.44 11.87 8.92
CA TRP A 34 2.90 12.37 10.19
C TRP A 34 3.65 13.59 10.74
N ALA A 35 4.98 13.60 10.64
CA ALA A 35 5.82 14.64 11.24
C ALA A 35 5.99 15.89 10.37
N ARG A 36 5.80 15.79 9.04
CA ARG A 36 6.14 16.87 8.10
C ARG A 36 5.05 17.25 7.12
N LEU A 37 4.21 16.31 6.69
CA LEU A 37 3.18 16.58 5.68
C LEU A 37 1.82 16.87 6.33
N ALA A 38 1.39 15.99 7.25
CA ALA A 38 0.11 16.11 7.92
C ALA A 38 0.17 17.23 9.00
N PRO A 39 -0.67 18.27 8.90
CA PRO A 39 -0.79 19.27 9.96
C PRO A 39 -1.25 18.63 11.27
N ALA A 40 -0.89 19.25 12.40
CA ALA A 40 -1.37 18.83 13.70
C ALA A 40 -2.90 18.83 13.74
N ALA A 41 -3.49 17.71 14.16
CA ALA A 41 -4.93 17.54 14.19
C ALA A 41 -5.41 17.04 15.55
N SER A 42 -6.68 17.34 15.84
CA SER A 42 -7.37 16.85 17.03
C SER A 42 -7.65 15.35 16.91
N LEU A 43 -7.77 14.64 18.03
CA LEU A 43 -8.14 13.21 18.03
C LEU A 43 -9.42 12.91 17.22
N PRO A 44 -10.51 13.71 17.32
CA PRO A 44 -11.70 13.49 16.49
C PRO A 44 -11.45 13.53 14.97
N SER A 45 -10.43 14.26 14.51
CA SER A 45 -10.10 14.37 13.08
C SER A 45 -9.73 13.01 12.50
N TYR A 46 -9.02 12.15 13.24
CA TYR A 46 -8.63 10.81 12.79
C TYR A 46 -9.79 9.83 12.59
N VAL A 47 -11.02 10.22 12.95
CA VAL A 47 -12.23 9.40 12.75
C VAL A 47 -13.17 10.03 11.71
N ARG A 48 -13.20 11.36 11.62
CA ARG A 48 -14.18 12.08 10.79
C ARG A 48 -13.61 12.59 9.48
N ASP A 49 -12.31 12.86 9.45
CA ASP A 49 -11.62 13.34 8.26
C ASP A 49 -11.02 12.15 7.51
N PRO A 50 -11.36 11.96 6.21
CA PRO A 50 -10.88 10.84 5.42
C PRO A 50 -9.35 10.75 5.35
N ALA A 51 -8.65 11.89 5.23
CA ALA A 51 -7.19 11.91 5.08
C ALA A 51 -6.49 11.50 6.39
N TYR A 52 -6.95 12.00 7.54
CA TYR A 52 -6.40 11.60 8.83
C TYR A 52 -6.75 10.16 9.20
N PHE A 53 -7.98 9.72 8.89
CA PHE A 53 -8.37 8.32 9.07
C PHE A 53 -7.46 7.40 8.25
N ALA A 54 -7.20 7.75 6.99
CA ALA A 54 -6.32 6.99 6.11
C ALA A 54 -4.87 6.93 6.62
N LEU A 55 -4.33 8.01 7.20
CA LEU A 55 -3.01 7.98 7.84
C LEU A 55 -2.95 6.98 9.01
N ALA A 56 -3.99 6.98 9.88
CA ALA A 56 -4.09 6.01 10.97
C ALA A 56 -4.26 4.57 10.44
N ALA A 57 -5.07 4.38 9.40
CA ALA A 57 -5.29 3.10 8.75
C ALA A 57 -4.00 2.59 8.08
N ALA A 58 -3.21 3.46 7.43
CA ALA A 58 -1.93 3.10 6.83
C ALA A 58 -0.91 2.64 7.89
N LEU A 59 -0.83 3.35 9.03
CA LEU A 59 0.00 2.92 10.16
C LEU A 59 -0.45 1.54 10.69
N ALA A 60 -1.75 1.34 10.86
CA ALA A 60 -2.31 0.06 11.30
C ALA A 60 -2.04 -1.06 10.29
N ALA A 61 -2.17 -0.79 8.98
CA ALA A 61 -1.89 -1.72 7.90
C ALA A 61 -0.41 -2.12 7.88
N ALA A 62 0.51 -1.15 7.99
CA ALA A 62 1.95 -1.39 8.06
C ALA A 62 2.36 -2.17 9.31
N ALA A 63 1.84 -1.80 10.49
CA ALA A 63 2.07 -2.51 11.74
C ALA A 63 1.53 -3.94 11.69
N GLY A 64 0.29 -4.12 11.21
CA GLY A 64 -0.33 -5.43 11.04
C GLY A 64 0.48 -6.33 10.10
N PHE A 65 0.92 -5.79 8.97
CA PHE A 65 1.77 -6.51 8.01
C PHE A 65 3.14 -6.88 8.62
N GLY A 66 3.74 -5.97 9.41
CA GLY A 66 4.95 -6.25 10.18
C GLY A 66 4.76 -7.36 11.22
N VAL A 67 3.66 -7.33 11.98
CA VAL A 67 3.31 -8.38 12.95
C VAL A 67 3.13 -9.73 12.24
N LEU A 68 2.39 -9.79 11.15
CA LEU A 68 2.24 -11.00 10.34
C LEU A 68 3.59 -11.58 9.94
N ARG A 69 4.59 -10.71 9.71
CA ARG A 69 5.93 -11.13 9.34
C ARG A 69 6.74 -11.73 10.49
N LEU A 70 6.48 -11.28 11.72
CA LEU A 70 7.11 -11.81 12.93
C LEU A 70 6.49 -13.14 13.39
N LEU A 71 5.25 -13.43 13.01
CA LEU A 71 4.59 -14.69 13.36
C LEU A 71 5.24 -15.88 12.66
N ARG A 72 5.50 -16.95 13.44
CA ARG A 72 6.13 -18.19 12.92
C ARG A 72 5.26 -18.97 11.95
N VAL A 73 3.94 -18.81 12.02
CA VAL A 73 2.96 -19.52 11.18
C VAL A 73 2.47 -18.56 10.09
N ARG A 74 3.24 -18.44 9.02
CA ARG A 74 2.88 -17.59 7.87
C ARG A 74 1.85 -18.32 7.01
N ARG A 75 0.67 -17.71 6.84
CA ARG A 75 -0.34 -18.17 5.87
C ARG A 75 -0.35 -17.20 4.70
N ALA A 76 0.23 -17.62 3.57
CA ALA A 76 0.31 -16.80 2.36
C ALA A 76 -1.07 -16.29 1.89
N SER A 77 -2.12 -17.09 2.07
CA SER A 77 -3.50 -16.68 1.75
C SER A 77 -3.99 -15.50 2.60
N PHE A 78 -3.61 -15.44 3.89
CA PHE A 78 -3.97 -14.32 4.77
C PHE A 78 -3.17 -13.06 4.45
N GLU A 79 -1.87 -13.19 4.16
CA GLU A 79 -1.05 -12.05 3.70
C GLU A 79 -1.59 -11.46 2.39
N ARG A 80 -1.98 -12.30 1.43
CA ARG A 80 -2.64 -11.85 0.19
C ARG A 80 -3.97 -11.17 0.46
N LEU A 81 -4.81 -11.72 1.35
CA LEU A 81 -6.07 -11.09 1.72
C LEU A 81 -5.84 -9.70 2.32
N TRP A 82 -4.85 -9.57 3.22
CA TRP A 82 -4.49 -8.30 3.85
C TRP A 82 -4.08 -7.25 2.81
N LEU A 83 -3.19 -7.62 1.88
CA LEU A 83 -2.75 -6.74 0.79
C LEU A 83 -3.88 -6.37 -0.18
N ALA A 84 -4.76 -7.32 -0.50
CA ALA A 84 -5.92 -7.06 -1.35
C ALA A 84 -6.92 -6.11 -0.68
N LEU A 85 -7.20 -6.30 0.61
CA LEU A 85 -8.06 -5.40 1.37
C LEU A 85 -7.45 -4.00 1.47
N PHE A 86 -6.14 -3.90 1.69
CA PHE A 86 -5.43 -2.62 1.67
C PHE A 86 -5.61 -1.92 0.32
N LEU A 87 -5.27 -2.59 -0.79
CA LEU A 87 -5.40 -2.03 -2.15
C LEU A 87 -6.85 -1.62 -2.48
N ALA A 88 -7.84 -2.41 -2.09
CA ALA A 88 -9.25 -2.09 -2.34
C ALA A 88 -9.77 -0.94 -1.48
N ALA A 89 -9.23 -0.74 -0.27
CA ALA A 89 -9.67 0.30 0.66
C ALA A 89 -9.13 1.69 0.28
N MET A 90 -7.99 1.78 -0.38
CA MET A 90 -7.33 3.06 -0.73
C MET A 90 -8.25 4.03 -1.51
N PRO A 91 -8.88 3.64 -2.64
CA PRO A 91 -9.78 4.54 -3.38
C PRO A 91 -11.06 4.89 -2.60
N VAL A 92 -11.44 4.13 -1.57
CA VAL A 92 -12.62 4.44 -0.73
C VAL A 92 -12.41 5.75 0.03
N ILE A 93 -11.17 6.13 0.35
CA ILE A 93 -10.88 7.38 1.06
C ILE A 93 -11.22 8.60 0.22
N TYR A 94 -10.80 8.62 -1.06
CA TYR A 94 -11.16 9.69 -1.97
C TYR A 94 -12.68 9.72 -2.23
N LEU A 95 -13.29 8.56 -2.43
CA LEU A 95 -14.75 8.48 -2.61
C LEU A 95 -15.49 9.04 -1.40
N TRP A 96 -15.05 8.71 -0.18
CA TRP A 96 -15.60 9.26 1.06
C TRP A 96 -15.43 10.78 1.12
N ALA A 97 -14.25 11.31 0.80
CA ALA A 97 -14.00 12.75 0.77
C ALA A 97 -14.89 13.47 -0.26
N ALA A 98 -15.01 12.94 -1.48
CA ALA A 98 -15.87 13.48 -2.53
C ALA A 98 -17.35 13.49 -2.13
N LEU A 99 -17.83 12.42 -1.48
CA LEU A 99 -19.20 12.33 -0.95
C LEU A 99 -19.48 13.38 0.13
N LEU A 100 -18.53 13.60 1.06
CA LEU A 100 -18.66 14.64 2.09
C LEU A 100 -18.66 16.05 1.48
N ALA A 101 -17.90 16.28 0.42
CA ALA A 101 -17.86 17.55 -0.30
C ALA A 101 -19.11 17.78 -1.18
N GLY A 102 -19.90 16.73 -1.46
CA GLY A 102 -21.06 16.81 -2.36
C GLY A 102 -20.68 16.99 -3.84
N ASP A 103 -19.43 16.71 -4.21
CA ASP A 103 -18.91 16.87 -5.57
C ASP A 103 -19.23 15.63 -6.41
N ARG A 104 -20.24 15.75 -7.27
CA ARG A 104 -20.75 14.63 -8.10
C ARG A 104 -19.74 14.20 -9.17
N ASP A 105 -18.98 15.13 -9.71
CA ASP A 105 -18.01 14.84 -10.77
C ASP A 105 -16.81 14.09 -10.17
N ALA A 106 -16.34 14.53 -9.00
CA ALA A 106 -15.34 13.79 -8.22
C ALA A 106 -15.84 12.39 -7.84
N VAL A 107 -17.08 12.24 -7.36
CA VAL A 107 -17.64 10.91 -7.03
C VAL A 107 -17.59 9.95 -8.23
N ALA A 108 -17.90 10.42 -9.43
CA ALA A 108 -17.82 9.57 -10.64
C ALA A 108 -16.38 9.12 -10.93
N ILE A 109 -15.41 10.01 -10.76
CA ILE A 109 -13.97 9.71 -10.93
C ILE A 109 -13.53 8.68 -9.87
N GLU A 110 -13.88 8.87 -8.61
CA GLU A 110 -13.48 7.96 -7.53
C GLU A 110 -14.13 6.58 -7.64
N LEU A 111 -15.35 6.49 -8.17
CA LEU A 111 -15.97 5.21 -8.50
C LEU A 111 -15.18 4.46 -9.57
N ALA A 112 -14.62 5.16 -10.57
CA ALA A 112 -13.73 4.54 -11.55
C ALA A 112 -12.45 4.03 -10.89
N GLY A 113 -11.85 4.80 -9.99
CA GLY A 113 -10.70 4.37 -9.19
C GLY A 113 -10.99 3.11 -8.37
N LEU A 114 -12.14 3.09 -7.69
CA LEU A 114 -12.61 1.94 -6.93
C LEU A 114 -12.75 0.68 -7.78
N VAL A 115 -13.33 0.79 -8.99
CA VAL A 115 -13.45 -0.34 -9.92
C VAL A 115 -12.06 -0.82 -10.39
N ILE A 116 -11.15 0.09 -10.72
CA ILE A 116 -9.81 -0.25 -11.22
C ILE A 116 -8.99 -0.95 -10.12
N PHE A 117 -8.82 -0.32 -8.96
CA PHE A 117 -7.97 -0.85 -7.89
C PHE A 117 -8.64 -1.99 -7.13
N GLY A 118 -9.97 -1.96 -6.97
CA GLY A 118 -10.73 -3.11 -6.49
C GLY A 118 -10.62 -4.31 -7.43
N GLY A 119 -10.66 -4.07 -8.75
CA GLY A 119 -10.41 -5.11 -9.76
C GLY A 119 -9.01 -5.71 -9.66
N LEU A 120 -7.97 -4.88 -9.49
CA LEU A 120 -6.60 -5.34 -9.27
C LEU A 120 -6.44 -6.12 -7.96
N ALA A 121 -7.10 -5.69 -6.89
CA ALA A 121 -7.12 -6.38 -5.60
C ALA A 121 -7.74 -7.78 -5.73
N LEU A 122 -8.91 -7.89 -6.35
CA LEU A 122 -9.57 -9.18 -6.59
C LEU A 122 -8.73 -10.07 -7.50
N LEU A 123 -8.18 -9.52 -8.59
CA LEU A 123 -7.33 -10.26 -9.52
C LEU A 123 -6.08 -10.80 -8.80
N GLY A 124 -5.38 -9.96 -8.04
CA GLY A 124 -4.19 -10.37 -7.30
C GLY A 124 -4.50 -11.42 -6.23
N TYR A 125 -5.63 -11.30 -5.54
CA TYR A 125 -6.07 -12.30 -4.56
C TYR A 125 -6.41 -13.65 -5.21
N PHE A 126 -7.29 -13.67 -6.22
CA PHE A 126 -7.77 -14.90 -6.85
C PHE A 126 -6.74 -15.58 -7.76
N ARG A 127 -5.75 -14.82 -8.28
CA ARG A 127 -4.60 -15.37 -9.01
C ARG A 127 -3.42 -15.70 -8.10
N GLU A 128 -3.62 -15.61 -6.78
CA GLU A 128 -2.61 -15.87 -5.75
C GLU A 128 -1.30 -15.09 -5.96
N SER A 129 -1.36 -13.91 -6.58
CA SER A 129 -0.18 -13.17 -7.06
C SER A 129 0.13 -11.95 -6.20
N PHE A 130 1.19 -12.07 -5.40
CA PHE A 130 1.76 -10.94 -4.66
C PHE A 130 2.28 -9.84 -5.60
N LEU A 131 2.76 -10.21 -6.79
CA LEU A 131 3.24 -9.24 -7.78
C LEU A 131 2.12 -8.31 -8.23
N ILE A 132 0.93 -8.84 -8.55
CA ILE A 132 -0.21 -8.01 -8.95
C ILE A 132 -0.62 -7.07 -7.82
N LEU A 133 -0.65 -7.57 -6.57
CA LEU A 133 -1.01 -6.75 -5.40
C LEU A 133 0.02 -5.66 -5.14
N GLY A 134 1.31 -5.98 -5.13
CA GLY A 134 2.38 -5.00 -4.90
C GLY A 134 2.47 -3.95 -6.00
N LEU A 135 2.36 -4.36 -7.27
CA LEU A 135 2.29 -3.42 -8.40
C LEU A 135 1.00 -2.60 -8.38
N GLY A 136 -0.13 -3.17 -7.97
CA GLY A 136 -1.40 -2.45 -7.83
C GLY A 136 -1.31 -1.34 -6.79
N ILE A 137 -0.70 -1.62 -5.64
CA ILE A 137 -0.44 -0.61 -4.58
C ILE A 137 0.46 0.51 -5.13
N ALA A 138 1.59 0.16 -5.76
CA ALA A 138 2.49 1.17 -6.34
C ALA A 138 1.81 1.98 -7.46
N ALA A 139 0.97 1.33 -8.29
CA ALA A 139 0.24 1.97 -9.36
C ALA A 139 -0.85 2.92 -8.82
N HIS A 140 -1.46 2.63 -7.68
CA HIS A 140 -2.35 3.57 -7.01
C HIS A 140 -1.62 4.88 -6.69
N GLY A 141 -0.48 4.80 -5.99
CA GLY A 141 0.33 5.98 -5.72
C GLY A 141 0.70 6.75 -6.99
N VAL A 142 1.32 6.06 -7.95
CA VAL A 142 1.87 6.72 -9.15
C VAL A 142 0.79 7.26 -10.10
N ALA A 143 -0.30 6.53 -10.31
CA ALA A 143 -1.32 6.94 -11.27
C ALA A 143 -2.47 7.72 -10.63
N TRP A 144 -2.92 7.32 -9.43
CA TRP A 144 -4.06 7.93 -8.76
C TRP A 144 -3.63 9.11 -7.90
N ASP A 145 -2.75 8.89 -6.92
CA ASP A 145 -2.37 9.95 -5.98
C ASP A 145 -1.58 11.07 -6.66
N ALA A 146 -0.66 10.72 -7.57
CA ALA A 146 0.06 11.75 -8.33
C ALA A 146 -0.86 12.57 -9.24
N TRP A 147 -1.95 11.97 -9.77
CA TRP A 147 -2.95 12.71 -10.55
C TRP A 147 -3.79 13.64 -9.67
N HIS A 148 -4.12 13.22 -8.45
CA HIS A 148 -4.86 14.04 -7.47
C HIS A 148 -4.05 15.20 -6.91
N HIS A 149 -2.71 15.11 -6.95
CA HIS A 149 -1.83 16.17 -6.47
C HIS A 149 -2.14 17.50 -7.18
N HIS A 150 -2.54 18.51 -6.41
CA HIS A 150 -3.02 19.82 -6.86
C HIS A 150 -4.32 19.84 -7.71
N ARG A 151 -5.04 18.72 -7.84
CA ARG A 151 -6.32 18.65 -8.56
C ARG A 151 -7.51 18.35 -7.66
N ALA A 152 -7.28 17.69 -6.53
CA ALA A 152 -8.32 17.27 -5.61
C ALA A 152 -8.71 18.39 -4.64
N GLY A 153 -9.71 19.20 -5.00
CA GLY A 153 -10.20 20.29 -4.13
C GLY A 153 -11.02 19.82 -2.92
N PHE A 154 -11.35 18.52 -2.85
CA PHE A 154 -12.25 17.93 -1.87
C PHE A 154 -11.54 17.10 -0.78
N ILE A 155 -10.21 17.01 -0.82
CA ILE A 155 -9.39 16.30 0.16
C ILE A 155 -8.21 17.18 0.57
N GLU A 156 -7.63 16.89 1.74
CA GLU A 156 -6.50 17.63 2.27
C GLU A 156 -5.30 17.66 1.29
N PRO A 157 -4.69 18.84 1.01
CA PRO A 157 -3.65 18.95 -0.02
C PRO A 157 -2.40 18.09 0.20
N TRP A 158 -2.08 17.77 1.46
CA TRP A 158 -0.93 16.95 1.82
C TRP A 158 -1.17 15.45 1.55
N TYR A 159 -2.44 15.04 1.47
CA TYR A 159 -2.84 13.63 1.47
C TYR A 159 -2.36 12.86 0.23
N PRO A 160 -2.56 13.33 -1.02
CA PRO A 160 -2.11 12.58 -2.19
C PRO A 160 -0.59 12.37 -2.19
N GLN A 161 0.18 13.39 -1.80
CA GLN A 161 1.64 13.26 -1.72
C GLN A 161 2.07 12.24 -0.66
N ALA A 162 1.40 12.24 0.49
CA ALA A 162 1.65 11.28 1.55
C ALA A 162 1.34 9.83 1.12
N CYS A 163 0.17 9.61 0.50
CA CYS A 163 -0.23 8.30 0.00
C CYS A 163 0.73 7.77 -1.06
N LEU A 164 1.13 8.60 -2.03
CA LEU A 164 2.14 8.23 -3.02
C LEU A 164 3.42 7.68 -2.36
N LEU A 165 3.96 8.35 -1.33
CA LEU A 165 5.17 7.91 -0.66
C LEU A 165 4.98 6.56 0.06
N ILE A 166 3.86 6.39 0.76
CA ILE A 166 3.55 5.17 1.50
C ILE A 166 3.31 4.01 0.53
N ASP A 167 2.56 4.23 -0.55
CA ASP A 167 2.25 3.24 -1.58
C ASP A 167 3.51 2.70 -2.26
N LEU A 168 4.42 3.60 -2.63
CA LEU A 168 5.71 3.22 -3.19
C LEU A 168 6.55 2.42 -2.20
N ALA A 169 6.59 2.82 -0.93
CA ALA A 169 7.31 2.09 0.11
C ALA A 169 6.71 0.69 0.36
N PHE A 170 5.37 0.59 0.39
CA PHE A 170 4.66 -0.66 0.61
C PHE A 170 4.81 -1.60 -0.59
N GLY A 171 4.62 -1.09 -1.81
CA GLY A 171 4.84 -1.84 -3.05
C GLY A 171 6.27 -2.35 -3.17
N LEU A 172 7.27 -1.53 -2.81
CA LEU A 172 8.67 -1.93 -2.75
C LEU A 172 8.90 -3.05 -1.73
N LEU A 173 8.33 -2.94 -0.53
CA LEU A 173 8.44 -3.99 0.50
C LEU A 173 7.86 -5.32 0.00
N VAL A 174 6.69 -5.29 -0.64
CA VAL A 174 6.07 -6.50 -1.24
C VAL A 174 6.98 -7.07 -2.33
N ALA A 175 7.57 -6.23 -3.19
CA ALA A 175 8.51 -6.66 -4.21
C ALA A 175 9.77 -7.32 -3.61
N ILE A 176 10.39 -6.71 -2.59
CA ILE A 176 11.55 -7.29 -1.88
C ILE A 176 11.23 -8.67 -1.31
N GLN A 177 10.01 -8.86 -0.81
CA GLN A 177 9.61 -10.10 -0.15
C GLN A 177 9.22 -11.22 -1.13
N HIS A 178 8.69 -10.87 -2.31
CA HIS A 178 8.01 -11.83 -3.19
C HIS A 178 8.47 -11.85 -4.65
N VAL A 179 9.22 -10.84 -5.12
CA VAL A 179 9.72 -10.76 -6.50
C VAL A 179 11.24 -11.00 -6.46
N GLY A 180 11.67 -12.17 -6.94
CA GLY A 180 13.09 -12.55 -7.00
C GLY A 180 13.49 -13.70 -6.07
N LEU A 181 12.54 -14.38 -5.43
CA LEU A 181 12.83 -15.60 -4.67
C LEU A 181 12.08 -16.78 -5.30
N PRO A 182 12.75 -17.88 -5.68
CA PRO A 182 12.07 -19.07 -6.12
C PRO A 182 11.07 -19.50 -5.04
N ASP A 183 9.82 -19.67 -5.46
CA ASP A 183 8.71 -20.02 -4.58
C ASP A 183 9.08 -21.24 -3.75
N ARG A 184 9.23 -21.06 -2.43
CA ARG A 184 9.30 -22.21 -1.51
C ARG A 184 8.03 -23.06 -1.57
N ALA A 185 6.93 -22.49 -2.09
CA ALA A 185 5.69 -23.20 -2.34
C ALA A 185 5.79 -24.25 -3.47
N ALA A 186 6.71 -24.09 -4.43
CA ALA A 186 6.96 -25.11 -5.45
C ALA A 186 7.77 -26.31 -4.91
N ALA A 187 8.42 -26.16 -3.75
CA ALA A 187 9.20 -27.22 -3.10
C ALA A 187 8.41 -28.01 -2.04
N ALA A 188 7.13 -27.68 -1.81
CA ALA A 188 6.29 -28.30 -0.77
C ALA A 188 4.94 -28.83 -1.30
N ARG A 189 4.76 -28.91 -2.62
CA ARG A 189 3.70 -29.68 -3.28
C ARG A 189 4.36 -30.86 -3.99
#